data_AF-A0A2W6ZQY0-F1
#
_entry.id   AF-A0A2W6ZQY0-F1
#
_cell.length_a   1.000
_cell.length_b   1.000
_cell.length_c   1.000
_cell.angle_alpha   90.00
_cell.angle_beta   90.00
_cell.angle_gamma   90.00
#
_symmetry.space_group_name_H-M   'P 1'
#
loop_
_entity.id
_entity.type
_entity.pdbx_description
1 polymer ?
#
loop_
_entity_poly.entity_id
_entity_poly.type
_entity_poly.pdbx_seq_one_letter_code
_entity_poly.pdbx_strand_id
1 'polypeptide(L)'
;MALNKRFGALLKRGVLGVLPLLMAVLLGAAPAQAADGWSLKDQAGHRLSAQIFEQPFPDYASGLRIRLNAIDTQTSLDHSADLLLSDSIGQEWSLPNRSEEIVPRDGSAVPSGSAQFDLDALMPRPSEALPLHLTVTGTKATLNFDLSPEQVMELHAMGSVPRRSDQS
;
A
#
# COMPACT_ATOMS: atom_id res chain seq x y z
N MET A 1 -50.12 -40.98 -49.54
CA MET A 1 -49.03 -41.87 -49.11
C MET A 1 -47.74 -41.08 -49.23
N ALA A 2 -47.02 -40.92 -48.11
CA ALA A 2 -45.68 -40.33 -47.90
C ALA A 2 -45.42 -38.89 -48.45
N LEU A 3 -45.26 -37.83 -47.64
CA LEU A 3 -44.23 -37.52 -46.62
C LEU A 3 -42.97 -36.83 -47.21
N ASN A 4 -42.73 -35.61 -46.72
CA ASN A 4 -41.45 -34.91 -46.43
C ASN A 4 -41.34 -33.51 -47.06
N LYS A 5 -41.48 -32.46 -46.23
CA LYS A 5 -40.40 -31.70 -45.56
C LYS A 5 -39.56 -30.90 -46.56
N ARG A 6 -39.92 -29.62 -46.77
CA ARG A 6 -39.28 -28.44 -46.14
C ARG A 6 -37.79 -28.36 -46.43
N PHE A 7 -37.35 -27.35 -47.17
CA PHE A 7 -36.46 -26.28 -46.66
C PHE A 7 -36.46 -25.15 -47.69
N GLY A 8 -37.13 -24.06 -47.32
CA GLY A 8 -37.13 -22.83 -48.08
C GLY A 8 -36.00 -21.91 -47.67
N ALA A 9 -35.75 -20.97 -48.58
CA ALA A 9 -35.19 -19.65 -48.37
C ALA A 9 -33.67 -19.51 -48.20
N LEU A 10 -33.05 -19.21 -49.35
CA LEU A 10 -32.35 -17.93 -49.60
C LEU A 10 -31.23 -17.54 -48.63
N LEU A 11 -29.99 -17.95 -48.95
CA LEU A 11 -28.81 -17.22 -48.48
C LEU A 11 -28.71 -15.88 -49.22
N LYS A 12 -29.08 -14.80 -48.54
CA LYS A 12 -28.73 -13.44 -48.95
C LYS A 12 -27.27 -13.15 -48.56
N ARG A 13 -26.45 -12.90 -49.57
CA ARG A 13 -25.13 -12.26 -49.48
C ARG A 13 -25.27 -10.84 -48.92
N GLY A 14 -24.36 -10.45 -48.03
CA GLY A 14 -24.12 -9.05 -47.67
C GLY A 14 -23.95 -8.81 -46.17
N VAL A 15 -22.84 -9.26 -45.59
CA VAL A 15 -22.35 -8.68 -44.34
C VAL A 15 -21.21 -7.73 -44.72
N LEU A 16 -21.60 -6.48 -44.93
CA LEU A 16 -20.70 -5.34 -44.99
C LEU A 16 -20.21 -5.09 -43.56
N GLY A 17 -18.90 -5.03 -43.39
CA GLY A 17 -18.25 -5.04 -42.08
C GLY A 17 -18.58 -3.85 -41.19
N VAL A 18 -18.73 -4.12 -39.90
CA VAL A 18 -18.48 -3.17 -38.80
C VAL A 18 -18.03 -3.99 -37.59
N LEU A 19 -16.73 -4.20 -37.44
CA LEU A 19 -16.02 -4.53 -36.19
C LEU A 19 -14.52 -4.35 -36.53
N PRO A 20 -13.76 -3.43 -35.90
CA PRO A 20 -13.69 -3.31 -34.45
C PRO A 20 -13.66 -1.86 -33.94
N LEU A 21 -14.51 -1.52 -32.98
CA LEU A 21 -14.25 -0.38 -32.09
C LEU A 21 -14.13 -0.94 -30.68
N LEU A 22 -12.98 -1.54 -30.41
CA LEU A 22 -12.62 -2.09 -29.11
C LEU A 22 -11.15 -1.74 -28.84
N MET A 23 -10.84 -0.44 -28.88
CA MET A 23 -9.50 0.11 -28.61
C MET A 23 -9.58 1.63 -28.34
N ALA A 24 -9.97 1.99 -27.12
CA ALA A 24 -9.80 3.28 -26.44
C ALA A 24 -10.76 3.24 -25.24
N VAL A 25 -10.38 3.16 -23.98
CA VAL A 25 -9.37 3.92 -23.26
C VAL A 25 -8.87 3.05 -22.10
N LEU A 26 -7.68 2.46 -22.23
CA LEU A 26 -6.87 2.00 -21.10
C LEU A 26 -5.83 3.11 -20.81
N LEU A 27 -6.27 4.22 -20.22
CA LEU A 27 -5.41 5.29 -19.69
C LEU A 27 -5.95 5.65 -18.29
N GLY A 28 -5.19 5.60 -17.20
CA GLY A 28 -3.84 5.11 -16.98
C GLY A 28 -3.73 4.71 -15.51
N ALA A 29 -3.49 3.44 -15.25
CA ALA A 29 -2.74 3.06 -14.07
C ALA A 29 -1.30 3.01 -14.55
N ALA A 30 -0.56 4.10 -14.40
CA ALA A 30 0.89 3.96 -14.42
C ALA A 30 1.22 2.89 -13.37
N PRO A 31 2.03 1.87 -13.68
CA PRO A 31 2.59 1.08 -12.60
C PRO A 31 3.35 2.12 -11.75
N ALA A 32 2.86 2.39 -10.53
CA ALA A 32 3.70 3.01 -9.55
C ALA A 32 4.95 2.14 -9.56
N GLN A 33 6.09 2.72 -9.98
CA GLN A 33 7.39 2.08 -9.88
C GLN A 33 7.40 1.47 -8.49
N ALA A 34 7.64 0.16 -8.40
CA ALA A 34 7.64 -0.51 -7.11
C ALA A 34 8.68 0.21 -6.26
N ALA A 35 8.22 1.13 -5.40
CA ALA A 35 9.06 1.71 -4.38
C ALA A 35 9.56 0.51 -3.59
N ASP A 36 10.89 0.35 -3.52
CA ASP A 36 11.54 -0.82 -2.93
C ASP A 36 10.88 -1.11 -1.57
N GLY A 37 10.08 -2.17 -1.53
CA GLY A 37 9.28 -2.51 -0.36
C GLY A 37 10.15 -3.29 0.61
N TRP A 38 10.03 -2.99 1.90
CA TRP A 38 10.71 -3.75 2.93
C TRP A 38 9.99 -5.05 3.20
N SER A 39 10.74 -6.09 3.56
CA SER A 39 10.19 -7.27 4.21
C SER A 39 10.53 -7.22 5.69
N LEU A 40 9.51 -7.35 6.52
CA LEU A 40 9.61 -7.41 7.97
C LEU A 40 9.26 -8.82 8.43
N LYS A 41 10.04 -9.35 9.36
CA LYS A 41 9.81 -10.66 9.95
C LYS A 41 10.12 -10.62 11.45
N ASP A 42 9.18 -11.08 12.26
CA ASP A 42 9.39 -11.18 13.71
C ASP A 42 9.94 -12.57 14.11
N GLN A 43 10.23 -12.73 15.40
CA GLN A 43 10.70 -14.00 15.95
C GLN A 43 9.62 -15.08 16.01
N ALA A 44 8.33 -14.69 16.05
CA ALA A 44 7.19 -15.60 16.03
C ALA A 44 6.85 -16.11 14.60
N GLY A 45 7.48 -15.54 13.57
CA GLY A 45 7.31 -15.93 12.18
C GLY A 45 6.28 -15.11 11.40
N HIS A 46 5.64 -14.11 12.01
CA HIS A 46 4.77 -13.17 11.31
C HIS A 46 5.59 -12.37 10.29
N ARG A 47 4.95 -12.05 9.16
CA ARG A 47 5.60 -11.31 8.09
C ARG A 47 4.73 -10.18 7.59
N LEU A 48 5.33 -8.99 7.51
CA LEU A 48 4.72 -7.83 6.89
C LEU A 48 5.59 -7.39 5.71
N SER A 49 4.99 -6.77 4.70
CA SER A 49 5.70 -5.86 3.82
C SER A 49 5.48 -4.43 4.28
N ALA A 50 6.49 -3.57 4.13
CA ALA A 50 6.35 -2.13 4.33
C ALA A 50 6.66 -1.39 3.03
N GLN A 51 5.94 -0.30 2.78
CA GLN A 51 6.20 0.57 1.66
C GLN A 51 6.09 2.03 2.09
N ILE A 52 7.07 2.84 1.69
CA ILE A 52 7.08 4.28 1.96
C ILE A 52 6.77 5.03 0.67
N PHE A 53 5.91 6.04 0.77
CA PHE A 53 5.45 6.82 -0.37
C PHE A 53 4.90 8.19 0.08
N GLU A 54 4.85 9.14 -0.85
CA GLU A 54 4.15 10.41 -0.65
C GLU A 54 2.65 10.22 -0.77
N GLN A 55 1.86 10.78 0.16
CA GLN A 55 0.41 10.66 0.15
C GLN A 55 -0.18 11.16 -1.19
N PRO A 56 -0.80 10.29 -2.00
CA PRO A 56 -1.13 10.63 -3.39
C PRO A 56 -2.47 11.36 -3.54
N PHE A 57 -3.31 11.32 -2.51
CA PHE A 57 -4.67 11.84 -2.56
C PHE A 57 -4.73 13.28 -2.03
N PRO A 58 -5.28 14.24 -2.81
CA PRO A 58 -5.34 15.65 -2.42
C PRO A 58 -6.32 15.93 -1.27
N ASP A 59 -7.23 15.00 -0.98
CA ASP A 59 -8.19 15.10 0.13
C ASP A 59 -7.56 14.87 1.51
N TYR A 60 -6.30 14.46 1.54
CA TYR A 60 -5.53 14.23 2.76
C TYR A 60 -4.32 15.15 2.78
N ALA A 61 -3.80 15.41 3.99
CA ALA A 61 -2.59 16.19 4.13
C ALA A 61 -1.44 15.53 3.37
N SER A 62 -0.70 16.32 2.59
CA SER A 62 0.55 15.86 1.97
C SER A 62 1.53 15.42 3.05
N GLY A 63 2.47 14.56 2.66
CA GLY A 63 3.49 14.04 3.56
C GLY A 63 3.79 12.57 3.30
N LEU A 64 4.87 12.11 3.89
CA LEU A 64 5.31 10.73 3.77
C LEU A 64 4.41 9.81 4.60
N ARG A 65 4.11 8.65 4.02
CA ARG A 65 3.38 7.56 4.65
C ARG A 65 4.22 6.32 4.61
N ILE A 66 4.08 5.50 5.65
CA ILE A 66 4.49 4.10 5.62
C ILE A 66 3.23 3.24 5.67
N ARG A 67 3.11 2.29 4.73
CA ARG A 67 2.02 1.31 4.72
C ARG A 67 2.58 -0.07 4.98
N LEU A 68 1.98 -0.76 5.95
CA LEU A 68 2.28 -2.13 6.31
C LEU A 68 1.18 -3.05 5.75
N ASN A 69 1.57 -4.19 5.20
CA ASN A 69 0.63 -5.23 4.76
C ASN A 69 1.09 -6.59 5.28
N ALA A 70 0.19 -7.29 5.95
CA ALA A 70 0.38 -8.68 6.30
C ALA A 70 0.50 -9.54 5.05
N ILE A 71 1.50 -10.42 5.03
CA ILE A 71 1.71 -11.37 3.93
C ILE A 71 0.75 -12.56 4.05
N ASP A 72 0.35 -12.90 5.28
CA ASP A 72 -0.63 -13.94 5.57
C ASP A 72 -2.04 -13.38 5.82
N THR A 73 -3.04 -14.26 5.85
CA THR A 73 -4.46 -13.89 6.04
C THR A 73 -4.91 -13.93 7.50
N GLN A 74 -4.05 -14.33 8.42
CA GLN A 74 -4.40 -14.55 9.84
C GLN A 74 -4.04 -13.35 10.71
N THR A 75 -3.01 -12.62 10.28
CA THR A 75 -2.53 -11.38 10.89
C THR A 75 -3.51 -10.26 10.56
N SER A 76 -4.04 -9.64 11.61
CA SER A 76 -4.87 -8.45 11.50
C SER A 76 -4.29 -7.34 12.34
N LEU A 77 -4.18 -6.16 11.75
CA LEU A 77 -3.60 -4.96 12.33
C LEU A 77 -4.68 -4.13 13.01
N ASP A 78 -4.34 -3.46 14.10
CA ASP A 78 -5.22 -2.53 14.78
C ASP A 78 -5.18 -1.16 14.07
N HIS A 79 -6.32 -0.72 13.54
CA HIS A 79 -6.45 0.55 12.82
C HIS A 79 -6.69 1.76 13.75
N SER A 80 -6.67 1.56 15.06
CA SER A 80 -6.82 2.62 16.06
C SER A 80 -5.51 2.95 16.80
N ALA A 81 -4.52 2.07 16.71
CA ALA A 81 -3.24 2.22 17.37
C ALA A 81 -2.20 2.90 16.46
N ASP A 82 -1.33 3.69 17.07
CA ASP A 82 -0.15 4.24 16.41
C ASP A 82 0.90 3.14 16.18
N LEU A 83 1.80 3.41 15.23
CA LEU A 83 3.00 2.62 15.01
C LEU A 83 4.11 3.15 15.91
N LEU A 84 4.72 2.27 16.70
CA LEU A 84 5.79 2.68 17.60
C LEU A 84 7.15 2.28 17.00
N LEU A 85 8.10 3.21 17.02
CA LEU A 85 9.51 2.94 16.78
C LEU A 85 10.29 3.23 18.04
N SER A 86 11.31 2.42 18.31
CA SER A 86 12.26 2.67 19.41
C SER A 86 13.68 2.35 18.98
N ASP A 87 14.66 3.03 19.57
CA ASP A 87 16.07 2.68 19.42
C ASP A 87 16.62 1.94 20.65
N SER A 88 17.86 1.46 20.53
CA SER A 88 18.53 0.70 21.59
C SER A 88 18.93 1.54 22.82
N ILE A 89 18.80 2.86 22.77
CA ILE A 89 19.12 3.77 23.89
C ILE A 89 17.86 4.33 24.56
N GLY A 90 16.67 3.91 24.12
CA GLY A 90 15.38 4.21 24.72
C GLY A 90 14.68 5.45 24.16
N GLN A 91 15.11 5.98 23.02
CA GLN A 91 14.33 6.98 22.30
C GLN A 91 13.15 6.30 21.59
N GLU A 92 11.98 6.92 21.66
CA GLU A 92 10.75 6.41 21.05
C GLU A 92 10.09 7.44 20.14
N TRP A 93 9.42 6.94 19.10
CA TRP A 93 8.57 7.70 18.20
C TRP A 93 7.22 7.02 18.09
N SER A 94 6.14 7.80 18.21
CA SER A 94 4.78 7.35 17.92
C SER A 94 4.35 7.95 16.59
N LEU A 95 4.07 7.09 15.60
CA LEU A 95 3.69 7.49 14.26
C LEU A 95 2.16 7.36 14.15
N PRO A 96 1.44 8.48 14.01
CA PRO A 96 -0.02 8.50 13.99
C PRO A 96 -0.61 7.55 12.97
N ASN A 97 -1.66 6.83 13.36
CA ASN A 97 -2.44 6.01 12.43
C ASN A 97 -3.13 6.88 11.36
N ARG A 98 -3.09 6.39 10.12
CA ARG A 98 -3.68 6.96 8.90
C ARG A 98 -4.33 5.89 8.02
N SER A 99 -4.78 4.79 8.62
CA SER A 99 -5.30 3.63 7.88
C SER A 99 -6.60 3.95 7.13
N GLU A 100 -7.33 4.98 7.55
CA GLU A 100 -8.48 5.55 6.83
C GLU A 100 -8.14 6.15 5.46
N GLU A 101 -6.85 6.36 5.18
CA GLU A 101 -6.35 6.86 3.89
C GLU A 101 -6.10 5.75 2.86
N ILE A 102 -6.17 4.47 3.28
CA ILE A 102 -5.92 3.30 2.41
C ILE A 102 -7.05 3.11 1.40
N VAL A 103 -8.28 3.40 1.80
CA VAL A 103 -9.50 3.20 1.02
C VAL A 103 -10.16 4.54 0.70
N PRO A 104 -10.92 4.63 -0.40
CA PRO A 104 -11.72 5.82 -0.67
C PRO A 104 -12.72 6.11 0.46
N ARG A 105 -13.13 7.37 0.60
CA ARG A 105 -14.17 7.79 1.57
C ARG A 105 -15.60 7.39 1.18
N ASP A 106 -15.76 6.30 0.42
CA ASP A 106 -17.05 5.76 -0.01
C ASP A 106 -17.66 4.77 1.00
N GLY A 107 -16.98 4.56 2.14
CA GLY A 107 -17.41 3.64 3.19
C GLY A 107 -16.87 2.23 3.02
N SER A 108 -15.96 1.99 2.07
CA SER A 108 -15.18 0.75 2.00
C SER A 108 -14.45 0.48 3.31
N ALA A 109 -14.46 -0.77 3.77
CA ALA A 109 -13.73 -1.15 4.97
C ALA A 109 -12.22 -1.22 4.68
N VAL A 110 -11.41 -0.69 5.60
CA VAL A 110 -9.95 -0.84 5.54
C VAL A 110 -9.60 -2.33 5.62
N PRO A 111 -8.74 -2.87 4.73
CA PRO A 111 -8.33 -4.27 4.79
C PRO A 111 -7.69 -4.59 6.14
N SER A 112 -8.17 -5.64 6.82
CA SER A 112 -7.74 -5.97 8.18
C SER A 112 -6.26 -6.28 8.33
N GLY A 113 -5.58 -6.69 7.26
CA GLY A 113 -4.15 -6.98 7.23
C GLY A 113 -3.30 -5.76 6.85
N SER A 114 -3.88 -4.59 6.65
CA SER A 114 -3.19 -3.40 6.15
C SER A 114 -3.35 -2.23 7.11
N ALA A 115 -2.26 -1.53 7.41
CA ALA A 115 -2.29 -0.31 8.21
C ALA A 115 -1.35 0.73 7.60
N GLN A 116 -1.67 2.01 7.79
CA GLN A 116 -0.90 3.13 7.26
C GLN A 116 -0.64 4.13 8.37
N PHE A 117 0.56 4.73 8.36
CA PHE A 117 1.00 5.64 9.41
C PHE A 117 1.71 6.86 8.83
N ASP A 118 1.63 7.95 9.58
CA ASP A 118 2.22 9.23 9.25
C ASP A 118 3.73 9.25 9.59
N LEU A 119 4.58 9.29 8.57
CA LEU A 119 6.03 9.21 8.73
C LEU A 119 6.67 10.57 9.01
N ASP A 120 5.92 11.67 8.86
CA ASP A 120 6.41 13.00 9.24
C ASP A 120 6.55 13.15 10.77
N ALA A 121 5.86 12.32 11.55
CA ALA A 121 6.01 12.26 13.01
C ALA A 121 7.34 11.65 13.48
N LEU A 122 8.13 11.07 12.57
CA LEU A 122 9.45 10.53 12.88
C LEU A 122 10.50 11.67 12.96
N MET A 123 10.29 12.59 13.90
CA MET A 123 11.13 13.77 14.18
C MET A 123 11.45 13.86 15.68
N PRO A 124 12.73 14.00 16.08
CA PRO A 124 13.94 14.02 15.24
C PRO A 124 14.14 12.68 14.52
N ARG A 125 14.91 12.64 13.42
CA ARG A 125 15.17 11.38 12.71
C ARG A 125 15.97 10.42 13.62
N PRO A 126 15.68 9.10 13.55
CA PRO A 126 16.51 8.11 14.22
C PRO A 126 17.93 8.13 13.67
N SER A 127 18.90 7.77 14.51
CA SER A 127 20.30 7.64 14.10
C SER A 127 20.50 6.38 13.25
N GLU A 128 21.23 6.49 12.13
CA GLU A 128 21.65 5.33 11.36
C GLU A 128 22.66 4.42 12.08
N ALA A 129 23.25 4.90 13.17
CA ALA A 129 24.22 4.13 13.96
C ALA A 129 23.57 3.22 15.02
N LEU A 130 22.25 3.30 15.22
CA LEU A 130 21.54 2.57 16.26
C LEU A 130 20.54 1.58 15.64
N PRO A 131 20.43 0.35 16.17
CA PRO A 131 19.35 -0.55 15.82
C PRO A 131 17.99 0.08 16.14
N LEU A 132 17.02 -0.11 15.25
CA LEU A 132 15.63 0.29 15.46
C LEU A 132 14.73 -0.92 15.58
N HIS A 133 13.80 -0.82 16.52
CA HIS A 133 12.73 -1.78 16.74
C HIS A 133 11.41 -1.13 16.36
N LEU A 134 10.63 -1.84 15.57
CA LEU A 134 9.31 -1.45 15.10
C LEU A 134 8.25 -2.30 15.80
N THR A 135 7.31 -1.65 16.48
CA THR A 135 6.23 -2.32 17.20
C THR A 135 4.89 -1.97 16.56
N VAL A 136 4.22 -3.00 16.05
CA VAL A 136 2.93 -2.91 15.37
C VAL A 136 1.86 -3.56 16.24
N THR A 137 0.81 -2.82 16.58
CA THR A 137 -0.31 -3.38 17.32
C THR A 137 -1.22 -4.16 16.37
N GLY A 138 -1.35 -5.46 16.59
CA GLY A 138 -2.35 -6.30 15.95
C GLY A 138 -3.60 -6.44 16.82
N THR A 139 -4.71 -6.86 16.21
CA THR A 139 -5.99 -7.05 16.93
C THR A 139 -5.97 -8.19 17.94
N LYS A 140 -5.01 -9.13 17.82
CA LYS A 140 -4.85 -10.29 18.71
C LYS A 140 -3.54 -10.27 19.50
N ALA A 141 -2.51 -9.62 18.98
CA ALA A 141 -1.17 -9.63 19.53
C ALA A 141 -0.37 -8.43 19.02
N THR A 142 0.60 -8.00 19.80
CA THR A 142 1.63 -7.05 19.37
C THR A 142 2.72 -7.78 18.57
N LEU A 143 3.11 -7.19 17.45
CA LEU A 143 4.15 -7.69 16.55
C LEU A 143 5.39 -6.79 16.70
N ASN A 144 6.58 -7.40 16.82
CA ASN A 144 7.83 -6.67 17.03
C ASN A 144 8.85 -7.06 15.96
N PHE A 145 9.39 -6.07 15.26
CA PHE A 145 10.31 -6.27 14.15
C PHE A 145 11.61 -5.51 14.39
N ASP A 146 12.73 -6.20 14.22
CA ASP A 146 14.03 -5.55 14.16
C ASP A 146 14.24 -5.03 12.73
N LEU A 147 14.54 -3.75 12.59
CA LEU A 147 14.84 -3.16 11.29
C LEU A 147 16.27 -3.48 10.88
N SER A 148 16.47 -3.79 9.59
CA SER A 148 17.81 -3.98 9.04
C SER A 148 18.56 -2.64 8.96
N PRO A 149 19.91 -2.64 8.96
CA PRO A 149 20.68 -1.41 8.82
C PRO A 149 20.27 -0.56 7.62
N GLU A 150 19.95 -1.19 6.48
CA GLU A 150 19.51 -0.50 5.26
C GLU A 150 18.18 0.22 5.46
N GLN A 151 17.23 -0.40 6.18
CA GLN A 151 15.93 0.20 6.50
C GLN A 151 16.10 1.40 7.45
N VAL A 152 16.99 1.27 8.44
CA VAL A 152 17.33 2.37 9.36
C VAL A 152 17.97 3.54 8.61
N MET A 153 18.92 3.26 7.72
CA MET A 153 19.55 4.28 6.87
C MET A 153 18.54 5.00 6.00
N GLU A 154 17.56 4.28 5.43
CA GLU A 154 16.51 4.88 4.62
C GLU A 154 15.66 5.85 5.45
N LEU A 155 15.21 5.43 6.63
CA LEU A 155 14.47 6.30 7.57
C LEU A 155 15.26 7.53 8.01
N HIS A 156 16.57 7.35 8.26
CA HIS A 156 17.47 8.44 8.59
C HIS A 156 17.57 9.46 7.43
N ALA A 157 17.75 8.97 6.21
CA ALA A 157 17.96 9.78 5.00
C ALA A 157 16.73 10.61 4.59
N MET A 158 15.51 10.20 4.95
CA MET A 158 14.26 10.92 4.63
C MET A 158 14.17 12.33 5.21
N GLY A 159 15.01 12.71 6.17
CA GLY A 159 15.12 14.10 6.65
C GLY A 159 15.93 15.01 5.72
N SER A 160 16.66 14.43 4.77
CA SER A 160 17.65 15.14 3.94
C SER A 160 17.13 15.49 2.54
N VAL A 161 15.96 14.96 2.14
CA VAL A 161 15.35 15.28 0.86
C VAL A 161 14.61 16.61 1.01
N PRO A 162 15.01 17.68 0.28
CA PRO A 162 14.25 18.92 0.27
C PRO A 162 12.84 18.60 -0.22
N ARG A 163 11.82 18.83 0.62
CA ARG A 163 10.43 18.80 0.14
C ARG A 163 10.36 19.75 -1.03
N ARG A 164 9.92 19.28 -2.20
CA ARG A 164 9.70 20.11 -3.39
C ARG A 164 8.47 21.00 -3.13
N SER A 165 8.61 21.95 -2.23
CA SER A 165 7.62 22.94 -1.84
C SER A 165 8.31 24.29 -1.70
N ASP A 166 9.00 24.67 -2.78
CA ASP A 166 9.59 26.02 -2.95
C ASP A 166 9.77 26.38 -4.44
N GLN A 167 8.91 25.86 -5.32
CA GLN A 167 8.81 26.37 -6.69
C GLN A 167 7.35 26.60 -7.09
N SER A 168 7.08 27.89 -7.30
CA SER A 168 5.92 28.60 -7.88
C SER A 168 4.62 28.63 -7.09
#